data_AF-A0A2X2IT63-F1
#
_entry.id   AF-A0A2X2IT63-F1
#
_cell.length_a   1.000
_cell.length_b   1.000
_cell.length_c   1.000
_cell.angle_alpha   90.00
_cell.angle_beta   90.00
_cell.angle_gamma   90.00
#
_symmetry.space_group_name_H-M   'P 1'
#
loop_
_entity.id
_entity.type
_entity.pdbx_description
1 polymer ?
#
loop_
_entity_poly.entity_id
_entity_poly.type
_entity_poly.pdbx_seq_one_letter_code
_entity_poly.pdbx_strand_id
1 'polypeptide(L)'
;MASVMMQYSLLDRRPEEEISGLLEERGVSIVVRGVLAKGVLINKPIEPFLQYSSGEVAHIVRNLANLSKRIGKDNMIVALSYVLSNAAVATALVGVSTKLQLDELIRAKEQMIKFSDSDKQVLLEGVRSLYYTEHR
;
A
#
# COMPACT_ATOMS: atom_id res chain seq x y z
N MET A 1 3.89 -21.64 12.53
CA MET A 1 3.93 -20.56 11.54
C MET A 1 3.89 -19.25 12.29
N ALA A 2 4.87 -18.38 12.09
CA ALA A 2 4.95 -17.08 12.78
C ALA A 2 4.54 -15.96 11.83
N SER A 3 4.06 -14.85 12.38
CA SER A 3 3.75 -13.65 11.62
C SER A 3 4.26 -12.41 12.34
N VAL A 4 4.54 -11.36 11.56
CA VAL A 4 4.94 -10.05 12.05
C VAL A 4 4.00 -8.99 11.50
N MET A 5 3.61 -8.03 12.35
CA MET A 5 2.81 -6.90 11.92
C MET A 5 3.71 -5.76 11.46
N MET A 6 3.56 -5.32 10.21
CA MET A 6 4.36 -4.23 9.65
C MET A 6 3.50 -3.14 9.04
N GLN A 7 3.99 -1.91 9.06
CA GLN A 7 3.38 -0.83 8.30
C GLN A 7 3.84 -0.91 6.84
N TYR A 8 2.90 -1.02 5.91
CA TYR A 8 3.21 -1.12 4.49
C TYR A 8 2.08 -0.52 3.65
N SER A 9 2.44 0.35 2.71
CA SER A 9 1.51 1.01 1.76
C SER A 9 2.31 1.66 0.64
N LEU A 10 1.64 2.29 -0.33
CA LEU A 10 2.31 3.14 -1.33
C LEU A 10 3.09 4.30 -0.72
N LEU A 11 2.72 4.76 0.49
CA LEU A 11 3.42 5.82 1.22
C LEU A 11 4.40 5.29 2.28
N ASP A 12 4.53 3.98 2.44
CA ASP A 12 5.51 3.35 3.32
C ASP A 12 6.01 2.07 2.69
N ARG A 13 7.10 2.19 1.91
CA ARG A 13 7.68 1.10 1.11
C ARG A 13 8.97 0.53 1.70
N ARG A 14 9.35 0.96 2.91
CA ARG A 14 10.55 0.49 3.61
C ARG A 14 10.60 -1.05 3.76
N PRO A 15 9.48 -1.77 4.01
CA PRO A 15 9.51 -3.23 4.07
C PRO A 15 10.00 -3.92 2.78
N GLU A 16 9.80 -3.32 1.61
CA GLU A 16 10.20 -3.90 0.32
C GLU A 16 11.72 -4.07 0.19
N GLU A 17 12.50 -3.22 0.85
CA GLU A 17 13.94 -3.14 0.62
C GLU A 17 14.72 -4.24 1.37
N GLU A 18 14.45 -4.44 2.67
CA GLU A 18 15.28 -5.33 3.50
C GLU A 18 14.53 -6.52 4.09
N ILE A 19 13.23 -6.36 4.36
CA ILE A 19 12.54 -7.26 5.30
C ILE A 19 11.61 -8.23 4.55
N SER A 20 10.93 -7.81 3.48
CA SER A 20 9.99 -8.68 2.79
C SER A 20 10.64 -9.95 2.23
N GLY A 21 11.78 -9.83 1.55
CA GLY A 21 12.50 -11.00 1.01
C GLY A 21 12.99 -11.95 2.10
N LEU A 22 13.59 -11.41 3.18
CA LEU A 22 14.04 -12.21 4.32
C LEU A 22 12.89 -12.96 4.99
N LEU A 23 11.75 -12.29 5.21
CA LEU A 23 10.60 -12.91 5.85
C LEU A 23 9.99 -14.02 4.97
N GLU A 24 9.93 -13.79 3.66
CA GLU A 24 9.50 -14.81 2.70
C GLU A 24 10.42 -16.04 2.75
N GLU A 25 11.74 -15.86 2.67
CA GLU A 25 12.73 -16.94 2.77
C GLU A 25 12.62 -17.73 4.08
N ARG A 26 12.26 -17.06 5.18
CA ARG A 26 12.09 -17.69 6.51
C ARG A 26 10.69 -18.25 6.74
N GLY A 27 9.78 -18.16 5.78
CA GLY A 27 8.39 -18.60 5.92
C GLY A 27 7.62 -17.84 7.00
N VAL A 28 7.98 -16.58 7.26
CA VAL A 28 7.31 -15.68 8.18
C VAL A 28 6.40 -14.75 7.38
N SER A 29 5.12 -14.72 7.71
CA SER A 29 4.17 -13.88 6.98
C SER A 29 4.06 -12.47 7.56
N ILE A 30 3.81 -11.49 6.70
CA ILE A 30 3.51 -10.12 7.08
C ILE A 30 2.00 -9.93 7.20
N VAL A 31 1.57 -9.42 8.35
CA VAL A 31 0.24 -8.83 8.56
C VAL A 31 0.39 -7.33 8.40
N VAL A 32 -0.19 -6.76 7.36
CA VAL A 32 0.04 -5.33 7.04
C VAL A 32 -0.96 -4.46 7.79
N ARG A 33 -0.46 -3.40 8.44
CA ARG A 33 -1.25 -2.25 8.91
C ARG A 33 -0.94 -1.00 8.07
N GLY A 34 -1.81 0.00 8.15
CA GLY A 34 -1.56 1.30 7.51
C GLY A 34 -1.70 1.28 5.98
N VAL A 35 -2.39 0.27 5.44
CA VAL A 35 -2.52 -0.02 4.01
C VAL A 35 -2.99 1.18 3.18
N LEU A 36 -3.93 1.96 3.72
CA LEU A 36 -4.50 3.14 3.06
C LEU A 36 -3.90 4.47 3.55
N ALA A 37 -2.81 4.42 4.32
CA ALA A 37 -2.10 5.58 4.86
C ALA A 37 -3.04 6.62 5.50
N LYS A 38 -3.82 6.20 6.51
CA LYS A 38 -4.85 7.02 7.20
C LYS A 38 -5.96 7.57 6.29
N GLY A 39 -6.10 7.01 5.09
CA GLY A 39 -7.09 7.43 4.09
C GLY A 39 -6.55 8.41 3.05
N VAL A 40 -5.28 8.81 3.12
CA VAL A 40 -4.65 9.74 2.16
C VAL A 40 -4.66 9.15 0.74
N LEU A 41 -4.53 7.84 0.61
CA LEU A 41 -4.56 7.15 -0.70
C LEU A 41 -5.96 7.07 -1.32
N ILE A 42 -7.02 7.41 -0.58
CA ILE A 42 -8.40 7.33 -1.08
C ILE A 42 -9.00 8.72 -1.28
N ASN A 43 -9.22 9.48 -0.21
CA ASN A 43 -9.98 10.73 -0.23
C ASN A 43 -9.68 11.69 0.93
N LYS A 44 -8.73 11.36 1.82
CA LYS A 44 -8.30 12.29 2.86
C LYS A 44 -7.36 13.35 2.28
N PRO A 45 -7.28 14.54 2.91
CA PRO A 45 -6.37 15.59 2.47
C PRO A 45 -4.92 15.11 2.39
N ILE A 46 -4.19 15.65 1.42
CA ILE A 46 -2.75 15.41 1.29
C ILE A 46 -2.03 16.09 2.45
N GLU A 47 -1.21 15.32 3.14
CA GLU A 47 -0.33 15.77 4.23
C GLU A 47 1.05 15.12 4.07
N PRO A 48 2.11 15.68 4.68
CA PRO A 48 3.40 14.99 4.75
C PRO A 48 3.21 13.61 5.40
N PHE A 49 3.89 12.60 4.89
CA PHE A 49 3.77 11.23 5.39
C PHE A 49 5.14 10.59 5.54
N LEU A 50 5.50 10.20 6.76
CA LEU A 50 6.84 9.75 7.13
C LEU A 50 7.91 10.76 6.69
N GLN A 51 8.78 10.38 5.76
CA GLN A 51 9.84 11.23 5.23
C GLN A 51 9.42 11.96 3.95
N TYR A 52 8.23 11.69 3.39
CA TYR A 52 7.74 12.37 2.21
C TYR A 52 7.12 13.72 2.58
N SER A 53 7.48 14.75 1.81
CA SER A 53 6.79 16.04 1.78
C SER A 53 5.37 15.91 1.19
N SER A 54 4.51 16.90 1.43
CA SER A 54 3.17 16.94 0.81
C SER A 54 3.23 16.90 -0.72
N GLY A 55 4.27 17.49 -1.33
CA GLY A 55 4.45 17.48 -2.79
C GLY A 55 4.72 16.07 -3.34
N GLU A 56 5.56 15.30 -2.64
CA GLU A 56 5.83 13.89 -2.95
C GLU A 56 4.60 13.02 -2.72
N VAL A 57 3.89 13.20 -1.60
CA VAL A 57 2.64 12.49 -1.33
C VAL A 57 1.59 12.79 -2.40
N ALA A 58 1.45 14.07 -2.79
CA ALA A 58 0.56 14.45 -3.89
C ALA A 58 0.97 13.79 -5.22
N HIS A 59 2.27 13.64 -5.49
CA HIS A 59 2.74 12.95 -6.68
C HIS A 59 2.35 11.47 -6.69
N ILE A 60 2.56 10.76 -5.56
CA ILE A 60 2.19 9.36 -5.42
C ILE A 60 0.68 9.17 -5.57
N VAL A 61 -0.13 10.04 -4.95
CA VAL A 61 -1.60 9.99 -5.07
C VAL A 61 -2.05 10.28 -6.51
N ARG A 62 -1.37 11.16 -7.25
CA ARG A 62 -1.64 11.38 -8.68
C ARG A 62 -1.31 10.15 -9.52
N ASN A 63 -0.17 9.49 -9.29
CA ASN A 63 0.19 8.25 -10.00
C ASN A 63 -0.86 7.16 -9.75
N LEU A 64 -1.30 7.01 -8.49
CA LEU A 64 -2.39 6.12 -8.10
C LEU A 64 -3.69 6.45 -8.85
N ALA A 65 -4.14 7.70 -8.81
CA ALA A 65 -5.38 8.11 -9.47
C ALA A 65 -5.33 7.89 -10.99
N ASN A 66 -4.19 8.16 -11.62
CA ASN A 66 -3.99 7.93 -13.05
C ASN A 66 -4.06 6.44 -13.41
N LEU A 67 -3.39 5.58 -12.65
CA LEU A 67 -3.46 4.13 -12.85
C LEU A 67 -4.88 3.61 -12.64
N SER A 68 -5.51 3.97 -11.52
CA SER A 68 -6.90 3.65 -11.17
C SER A 68 -7.85 3.99 -12.32
N LYS A 69 -7.75 5.20 -12.87
CA LYS A 69 -8.55 5.63 -14.02
C LYS A 69 -8.28 4.79 -15.27
N ARG A 70 -7.00 4.50 -15.57
CA ARG A 70 -6.60 3.73 -16.75
C ARG A 70 -7.16 2.31 -16.73
N ILE A 71 -7.20 1.67 -15.55
CA ILE A 71 -7.67 0.28 -15.39
C ILE A 71 -9.14 0.18 -14.98
N GLY A 72 -9.82 1.30 -14.78
CA GLY A 72 -11.24 1.34 -14.38
C GLY A 72 -11.51 0.79 -12.98
N LYS A 73 -10.63 1.09 -12.01
CA LYS A 73 -10.75 0.63 -10.61
C LYS A 73 -10.61 1.80 -9.64
N ASP A 74 -11.17 1.65 -8.44
CA ASP A 74 -11.03 2.63 -7.38
C ASP A 74 -9.61 2.61 -6.78
N ASN A 75 -9.15 3.77 -6.28
CA ASN A 75 -7.87 3.90 -5.60
C ASN A 75 -7.69 2.91 -4.45
N MET A 76 -8.76 2.60 -3.71
CA MET A 76 -8.73 1.62 -2.62
C MET A 76 -8.35 0.22 -3.14
N ILE A 77 -8.94 -0.20 -4.26
CA ILE A 77 -8.65 -1.50 -4.88
C ILE A 77 -7.20 -1.55 -5.34
N VAL A 78 -6.72 -0.49 -6.00
CA VAL A 78 -5.35 -0.41 -6.50
C VAL A 78 -4.33 -0.42 -5.36
N ALA A 79 -4.54 0.38 -4.31
CA ALA A 79 -3.67 0.43 -3.15
C ALA A 79 -3.65 -0.89 -2.36
N LEU A 80 -4.81 -1.55 -2.18
CA LEU A 80 -4.89 -2.86 -1.55
C LEU A 80 -4.20 -3.94 -2.41
N SER A 81 -4.45 -3.95 -3.72
CA SER A 81 -3.85 -4.91 -4.65
C SER A 81 -2.33 -4.76 -4.70
N TYR A 82 -1.82 -3.52 -4.65
CA TYR A 82 -0.39 -3.25 -4.52
C TYR A 82 0.21 -3.93 -3.29
N VAL A 83 -0.39 -3.70 -2.12
CA VAL A 83 0.10 -4.28 -0.85
C VAL A 83 0.03 -5.81 -0.87
N LEU A 84 -1.08 -6.37 -1.33
CA LEU A 84 -1.30 -7.83 -1.39
C LEU A 84 -0.48 -8.51 -2.49
N SER A 85 0.15 -7.76 -3.40
CA SER A 85 1.04 -8.30 -4.44
C SER A 85 2.46 -8.59 -3.96
N ASN A 86 2.79 -8.24 -2.70
CA ASN A 86 4.05 -8.60 -2.07
C ASN A 86 3.92 -10.03 -1.52
N ALA A 87 4.82 -10.94 -1.93
CA ALA A 87 4.73 -12.36 -1.63
C ALA A 87 4.83 -12.69 -0.13
N ALA A 88 5.51 -11.86 0.66
CA ALA A 88 5.57 -12.01 2.11
C ALA A 88 4.26 -11.61 2.81
N VAL A 89 3.34 -10.89 2.15
CA VAL A 89 2.11 -10.39 2.75
C VAL A 89 1.02 -11.46 2.75
N ALA A 90 0.57 -11.87 3.95
CA ALA A 90 -0.56 -12.78 4.09
C ALA A 90 -1.90 -12.05 4.15
N THR A 91 -1.95 -10.83 4.72
CA THR A 91 -3.21 -10.09 4.86
C THR A 91 -2.98 -8.59 5.05
N ALA A 92 -4.00 -7.81 4.71
CA ALA A 92 -4.05 -6.36 4.83
C ALA A 92 -5.14 -5.96 5.84
N LEU A 93 -4.74 -5.36 6.97
CA LEU A 93 -5.65 -4.82 7.97
C LEU A 93 -6.10 -3.42 7.56
N VAL A 94 -7.41 -3.28 7.30
CA VAL A 94 -8.03 -2.01 6.91
C VAL A 94 -8.95 -1.53 8.03
N GLY A 95 -8.63 -0.36 8.59
CA GLY A 95 -9.49 0.29 9.56
C GLY A 95 -10.64 1.02 8.87
N VAL A 96 -11.85 0.87 9.40
CA VAL A 96 -13.06 1.55 8.94
C VAL A 96 -13.73 2.24 10.12
N SER A 97 -14.30 3.43 9.90
CA SER A 97 -14.97 4.25 10.91
C SER A 97 -16.48 4.28 10.74
N THR A 98 -17.01 3.82 9.60
CA THR A 98 -18.44 3.80 9.31
C THR A 98 -18.86 2.49 8.65
N LYS A 99 -20.15 2.16 8.73
CA LYS A 99 -20.71 1.01 8.01
C LYS A 99 -20.52 1.14 6.49
N LEU A 100 -20.65 2.35 5.95
CA LEU A 100 -20.46 2.59 4.52
C LEU A 100 -19.04 2.18 4.07
N GLN A 101 -18.01 2.56 4.83
CA GLN A 101 -16.63 2.17 4.54
C GLN A 101 -16.42 0.65 4.64
N LEU A 102 -17.10 -0.01 5.57
CA LEU A 102 -17.08 -1.47 5.65
C LEU A 102 -17.71 -2.10 4.40
N ASP A 103 -18.88 -1.62 3.97
CA ASP A 103 -19.57 -2.12 2.78
C ASP A 103 -18.75 -1.85 1.49
N GLU A 104 -18.06 -0.72 1.42
CA GLU A 104 -17.12 -0.38 0.32
C GLU A 104 -15.92 -1.33 0.32
N LEU A 105 -15.33 -1.60 1.49
CA LEU A 105 -14.19 -2.51 1.62
C LEU A 105 -14.56 -3.95 1.22
N ILE A 106 -15.74 -4.43 1.64
CA ILE A 106 -16.26 -5.75 1.25
C ILE A 106 -16.41 -5.82 -0.27
N ARG A 107 -16.96 -4.77 -0.91
CA ARG A 107 -17.06 -4.70 -2.37
C ARG A 107 -15.71 -4.65 -3.07
N ALA A 108 -14.75 -3.92 -2.51
CA ALA A 108 -13.40 -3.83 -3.06
C ALA A 108 -12.66 -5.17 -3.02
N LYS A 109 -12.88 -5.99 -1.98
CA LYS A 109 -12.32 -7.35 -1.89
C LYS A 109 -12.71 -8.22 -3.08
N GLU A 110 -13.98 -8.16 -3.51
CA GLU A 110 -14.48 -8.93 -4.66
C GLU A 110 -13.97 -8.42 -6.01
N GLN A 111 -13.32 -7.25 -6.03
CA GLN A 111 -12.84 -6.59 -7.24
C GLN A 111 -11.32 -6.48 -7.31
N MET A 112 -10.61 -7.14 -6.40
CA MET A 112 -9.14 -7.17 -6.36
C MET A 112 -8.58 -7.61 -7.71
N ILE A 113 -7.47 -6.99 -8.08
CA ILE A 113 -6.82 -7.25 -9.36
C ILE A 113 -5.47 -7.91 -9.12
N LYS A 114 -5.04 -8.72 -10.09
CA LYS A 114 -3.64 -9.14 -10.14
C LYS A 114 -2.80 -7.93 -10.49
N PHE A 115 -1.90 -7.56 -9.57
CA PHE A 115 -1.04 -6.41 -9.75
C PHE A 115 0.23 -6.82 -10.50
N SER A 116 0.50 -6.20 -11.65
CA SER A 116 1.68 -6.51 -12.47
C SER A 116 2.89 -5.68 -12.04
N ASP A 117 4.10 -6.12 -12.40
CA ASP A 117 5.30 -5.32 -12.16
C ASP A 117 5.31 -4.02 -12.98
N SER A 118 4.69 -4.01 -14.16
CA SER A 118 4.47 -2.78 -14.92
C SER A 118 3.56 -1.80 -14.19
N ASP A 119 2.51 -2.27 -13.51
CA ASP A 119 1.64 -1.38 -12.71
C ASP A 119 2.40 -0.82 -11.50
N LYS A 120 3.25 -1.64 -10.87
CA LYS A 120 4.15 -1.16 -9.80
C LYS A 120 5.09 -0.08 -10.33
N GLN A 121 5.72 -0.28 -11.49
CA GLN A 121 6.59 0.73 -12.08
C GLN A 121 5.86 2.06 -12.32
N VAL A 122 4.63 2.02 -12.84
CA VAL A 122 3.82 3.24 -13.05
C VAL A 122 3.50 3.94 -11.73
N LEU A 123 3.15 3.21 -10.68
CA LEU A 123 2.86 3.84 -9.38
C LEU A 123 4.09 4.53 -8.78
N LEU A 124 5.27 3.97 -9.03
CA LEU A 124 6.51 4.34 -8.37
C LEU A 124 7.43 5.23 -9.23
N GLU A 125 6.99 5.57 -10.44
CA GLU A 125 7.69 6.50 -11.32
C GLU A 125 7.86 7.86 -10.63
N GLY A 126 9.11 8.35 -10.55
CA GLY A 126 9.43 9.60 -9.86
C GLY A 126 9.32 9.54 -8.33
N VAL A 127 9.11 8.36 -7.74
CA VAL A 127 8.99 8.16 -6.30
C VAL A 127 10.29 7.58 -5.75
N ARG A 128 10.99 8.34 -4.91
CA ARG A 128 12.20 7.85 -4.23
C ARG A 128 11.87 6.75 -3.23
N SER A 129 12.80 5.83 -3.00
CA SER A 129 12.68 4.84 -1.92
C SER A 129 12.88 5.49 -0.54
N LEU A 130 12.21 4.93 0.46
CA LEU A 130 12.46 5.23 1.87
C LEU A 130 13.18 4.06 2.52
N TYR A 131 14.00 4.35 3.52
CA TYR A 131 14.77 3.36 4.27
C TYR A 131 14.46 3.46 5.76
N TYR A 132 14.58 2.35 6.50
CA TYR A 132 14.59 2.40 7.96
C TYR A 132 15.89 3.07 8.41
N THR A 133 15.76 4.21 9.10
CA THR A 133 16.92 4.96 9.65
C THR A 133 17.15 4.66 11.13
N GLU A 134 16.09 4.25 11.83
CA GLU A 134 16.11 3.84 13.23
C GLU A 134 15.97 2.31 13.27
N HIS A 135 16.80 1.64 14.08
CA HIS A 135 16.78 0.17 14.29
C HIS A 135 17.21 -0.69 13.08
N ARG A 136 18.30 -0.32 12.42
CA ARG A 136 19.07 -1.24 11.57
C ARG A 136 20.01 -2.12 12.40
#